data_AF-A0A945YKB2-F1
#
_entry.id   AF-A0A945YKB2-F1
#
_cell.length_a   1.000
_cell.length_b   1.000
_cell.length_c   1.000
_cell.angle_alpha   90.00
_cell.angle_beta   90.00
_cell.angle_gamma   90.00
#
_symmetry.space_group_name_H-M   'P 1'
#
loop_
_entity.id
_entity.type
_entity.pdbx_description
1 polymer ?
#
loop_
_entity_poly.entity_id
_entity_poly.type
_entity_poly.pdbx_seq_one_letter_code
_entity_poly.pdbx_strand_id
1 'polypeptide(L)'
;LDPDALLDAMKAGLYYSSQGPEIHDIRIEGNELHVECTPAVNISLQGRGARSNYISGEGLKAASFRTERFEEAYVRVTVRDESGNRAWSNPIWFD
;
A
#
# COMPACT_ATOMS: atom_id res chain seq x y z
N LEU A 1 24.98 -3.48 8.72
CA LEU A 1 23.97 -4.07 7.82
C LEU A 1 24.52 -5.41 7.38
N ASP A 2 23.85 -6.49 7.76
CA ASP A 2 24.23 -7.84 7.34
C ASP A 2 23.69 -8.09 5.91
N PRO A 3 24.54 -8.38 4.92
CA PRO A 3 24.11 -8.64 3.55
C PRO A 3 23.06 -9.75 3.45
N ASP A 4 23.13 -10.78 4.30
CA ASP A 4 22.20 -11.90 4.25
C ASP A 4 20.82 -11.47 4.74
N ALA A 5 20.75 -10.68 5.81
CA ALA A 5 19.49 -10.13 6.31
C ALA A 5 18.81 -9.18 5.30
N LEU A 6 19.60 -8.38 4.56
CA LEU A 6 19.07 -7.52 3.50
C LEU A 6 18.54 -8.36 2.33
N LEU A 7 19.27 -9.39 1.92
CA LEU A 7 18.85 -10.30 0.86
C LEU A 7 17.58 -11.07 1.23
N ASP A 8 17.47 -11.51 2.48
CA ASP A 8 16.27 -12.18 2.98
C ASP A 8 15.07 -11.23 3.00
N ALA A 9 15.25 -9.98 3.42
CA ALA A 9 14.21 -8.96 3.35
C ALA A 9 13.75 -8.70 1.91
N MET A 10 14.68 -8.63 0.96
CA MET A 10 14.36 -8.48 -0.47
C MET A 10 13.59 -9.69 -1.01
N LYS A 11 14.04 -10.91 -0.70
CA LYS A 11 13.34 -12.15 -1.08
C LYS A 11 11.95 -12.24 -0.46
N ALA A 12 11.79 -11.76 0.76
CA ALA A 12 10.51 -11.70 1.48
C ALA A 12 9.60 -10.56 0.98
N GLY A 13 10.06 -9.71 0.06
CA GLY A 13 9.24 -8.62 -0.48
C GLY A 13 9.10 -7.43 0.48
N LEU A 14 9.99 -7.26 1.46
CA LEU A 14 10.00 -6.14 2.40
C LEU A 14 10.57 -4.86 1.76
N TYR A 15 9.99 -4.49 0.63
CA TYR A 15 10.30 -3.29 -0.14
C TYR A 15 9.03 -2.79 -0.84
N TYR A 16 9.08 -1.59 -1.40
CA TYR A 16 8.04 -1.06 -2.27
C TYR A 16 8.68 -0.19 -3.36
N SER A 17 7.96 0.03 -4.45
CA SER A 17 8.42 0.87 -5.56
C SER A 17 7.86 2.28 -5.41
N SER A 18 8.66 3.31 -5.65
CA SER A 18 8.22 4.71 -5.62
C SER A 18 8.87 5.58 -6.70
N GLN A 19 8.16 6.63 -7.10
CA GLN A 19 8.62 7.72 -7.96
C GLN A 19 8.58 9.09 -7.25
N GLY A 20 8.39 9.13 -5.93
CA GLY A 20 8.21 10.36 -5.19
C GLY A 20 7.56 10.14 -3.83
N PRO A 21 6.27 9.74 -3.78
CA PRO A 21 5.59 9.53 -2.51
C PRO A 21 6.18 8.35 -1.76
N GLU A 22 6.28 8.44 -0.44
CA GLU A 22 6.77 7.36 0.41
C GLU A 22 5.61 6.70 1.14
N ILE A 23 5.66 5.37 1.22
CA ILE A 23 4.76 4.56 2.06
C ILE A 23 5.53 4.28 3.35
N HIS A 24 5.02 4.79 4.47
CA HIS A 24 5.65 4.64 5.77
C HIS A 24 5.18 3.37 6.49
N ASP A 25 3.90 3.04 6.37
CA ASP A 25 3.32 1.87 7.01
C ASP A 25 2.13 1.33 6.22
N ILE A 26 1.98 0.00 6.24
CA ILE A 26 0.76 -0.70 5.84
C ILE A 26 0.52 -1.82 6.84
N ARG A 27 -0.64 -1.79 7.49
CA ARG A 27 -1.03 -2.78 8.50
C ARG A 27 -2.48 -3.17 8.36
N ILE A 28 -2.80 -4.41 8.71
CA ILE A 28 -4.17 -4.91 8.77
C ILE A 28 -4.54 -5.07 10.24
N GLU A 29 -5.62 -4.42 10.67
CA GLU A 29 -6.16 -4.51 12.02
C GLU A 29 -7.63 -4.92 11.93
N GLY A 30 -7.95 -6.16 12.32
CA GLY A 30 -9.29 -6.71 12.17
C GLY A 30 -9.70 -6.80 10.69
N ASN A 31 -10.71 -6.02 10.29
CA ASN A 31 -11.24 -5.97 8.93
C ASN A 31 -10.92 -4.64 8.22
N GLU A 32 -9.88 -3.94 8.67
CA GLU A 32 -9.38 -2.72 8.03
C GLU A 32 -7.90 -2.80 7.70
N LEU A 33 -7.56 -2.33 6.49
CA LEU A 33 -6.20 -2.08 6.08
C LEU A 33 -5.91 -0.59 6.20
N HIS A 34 -4.91 -0.25 6.99
CA HIS A 34 -4.42 1.09 7.22
C HIS A 34 -3.16 1.36 6.41
N VAL A 35 -3.06 2.57 5.86
CA VAL A 35 -1.91 3.06 5.10
C VAL A 35 -1.47 4.39 5.69
N GLU A 36 -0.16 4.57 5.86
CA GLU A 36 0.47 5.85 6.18
C GLU A 36 1.50 6.21 5.11
N CYS A 37 1.50 7.47 4.67
CA CYS A 37 2.35 7.93 3.58
C CYS A 37 2.69 9.41 3.67
N THR A 38 3.60 9.86 2.81
CA THR A 38 3.77 11.29 2.50
C THR A 38 2.49 11.88 1.90
N PRO A 39 2.31 13.23 1.89
CA PRO A 39 1.15 13.88 1.29
C PRO A 39 0.79 13.33 -0.09
N ALA A 40 -0.46 12.89 -0.23
CA ALA A 40 -1.00 12.26 -1.42
C ALA A 40 -2.29 12.96 -1.86
N VAL A 41 -2.61 12.86 -3.15
CA VAL A 41 -3.92 13.27 -3.69
C VAL A 41 -4.88 12.09 -3.87
N ASN A 42 -4.33 10.88 -3.89
CA ASN A 42 -5.09 9.64 -4.00
C ASN A 42 -4.36 8.49 -3.31
N ILE A 43 -5.10 7.72 -2.51
CA ILE A 43 -4.65 6.44 -1.96
C ILE A 43 -5.68 5.39 -2.39
N SER A 44 -5.22 4.30 -3.01
CA SER A 44 -6.11 3.27 -3.55
C SER A 44 -5.72 1.87 -3.08
N LEU A 45 -6.73 1.07 -2.78
CA LEU A 45 -6.63 -0.36 -2.52
C LEU A 45 -7.21 -1.12 -3.71
N GLN A 46 -6.38 -1.95 -4.35
CA GLN A 46 -6.72 -2.70 -5.56
C GLN A 46 -6.60 -4.19 -5.28
N GLY A 47 -7.67 -4.95 -5.54
CA GLY A 47 -7.69 -6.40 -5.39
C GLY A 47 -7.93 -7.13 -6.71
N ARG A 48 -8.29 -8.40 -6.62
CA ARG A 48 -8.54 -9.27 -7.78
C ARG A 48 -9.63 -8.71 -8.71
N GLY A 49 -9.36 -8.75 -10.03
CA GLY A 49 -10.28 -8.27 -11.05
C GLY A 49 -10.42 -6.74 -11.03
N ALA A 50 -11.66 -6.24 -11.06
CA ALA A 50 -11.95 -4.81 -11.01
C ALA A 50 -12.24 -4.29 -9.59
N ARG A 51 -12.06 -5.11 -8.54
CA ARG A 51 -12.33 -4.71 -7.16
C ARG A 51 -11.30 -3.66 -6.73
N SER A 52 -11.75 -2.43 -6.52
CA SER A 52 -10.92 -1.36 -5.96
C SER A 52 -11.73 -0.40 -5.08
N ASN A 53 -11.07 0.18 -4.09
CA ASN A 53 -11.56 1.31 -3.29
C ASN A 53 -10.47 2.39 -3.29
N TYR A 54 -10.84 3.66 -3.17
CA TYR A 54 -9.86 4.74 -3.06
C TYR A 54 -10.40 5.89 -2.21
N ILE A 55 -9.48 6.67 -1.68
CA ILE A 55 -9.74 7.96 -1.05
C ILE A 55 -8.96 9.00 -1.84
N SER A 56 -9.64 10.10 -2.18
CA SER A 56 -9.04 11.28 -2.84
C SER A 56 -9.26 12.50 -1.97
N GLY A 57 -8.32 13.42 -2.01
CA GLY A 57 -8.31 14.64 -1.22
C GLY A 57 -6.99 15.36 -1.39
N GLU A 58 -6.80 16.51 -0.75
CA GLU A 58 -5.53 17.23 -0.81
C GLU A 58 -4.69 16.90 0.42
N GLY A 59 -3.41 16.56 0.22
CA GLY A 59 -2.47 16.34 1.31
C GLY A 59 -2.79 15.16 2.23
N LEU A 60 -3.44 14.12 1.72
CA LEU A 60 -3.75 12.90 2.47
C LEU A 60 -2.46 12.26 2.98
N LYS A 61 -2.39 11.95 4.27
CA LYS A 61 -1.25 11.25 4.89
C LYS A 61 -1.58 9.85 5.39
N ALA A 62 -2.85 9.50 5.40
CA ALA A 62 -3.32 8.19 5.81
C ALA A 62 -4.65 7.83 5.14
N ALA A 63 -4.94 6.54 5.07
CA ALA A 63 -6.22 6.00 4.62
C ALA A 63 -6.51 4.66 5.31
N SER A 64 -7.80 4.37 5.50
CA SER A 64 -8.28 3.07 5.98
C SER A 64 -9.28 2.47 5.00
N PHE A 65 -9.20 1.18 4.76
CA PHE A 65 -10.06 0.46 3.82
C PHE A 65 -10.63 -0.81 4.44
N ARG A 66 -11.93 -0.99 4.32
CA ARG A 66 -12.63 -2.24 4.66
C ARG A 66 -12.16 -3.41 3.78
N THR A 67 -11.78 -4.53 4.38
CA THR A 67 -11.09 -5.65 3.73
C THR A 67 -12.01 -6.76 3.26
N GLU A 68 -13.25 -6.85 3.75
CA GLU A 68 -14.06 -8.08 3.65
C GLU A 68 -14.27 -8.56 2.20
N ARG A 69 -14.38 -7.63 1.24
CA ARG A 69 -14.56 -7.96 -0.19
C ARG A 69 -13.26 -8.32 -0.93
N PHE A 70 -12.12 -8.20 -0.26
CA PHE A 70 -10.78 -8.39 -0.82
C PHE A 70 -10.09 -9.65 -0.30
N GLU A 71 -10.52 -10.19 0.84
CA GLU A 71 -9.89 -11.31 1.56
C GLU A 71 -9.70 -12.60 0.74
N GLU A 72 -10.47 -12.81 -0.33
CA GLU A 72 -10.32 -13.97 -1.23
C GLU A 72 -9.01 -13.97 -2.05
N ALA A 73 -8.23 -12.89 -2.06
CA ALA A 73 -7.01 -12.76 -2.84
C ALA A 73 -6.08 -11.66 -2.30
N TYR A 74 -4.90 -11.50 -2.91
CA TYR A 74 -4.02 -10.39 -2.57
C TYR A 74 -4.62 -9.03 -2.97
N VAL A 75 -4.18 -7.99 -2.26
CA VAL A 75 -4.38 -6.59 -2.60
C VAL A 75 -3.06 -5.86 -2.81
N ARG A 76 -3.12 -4.67 -3.40
CA ARG A 76 -2.02 -3.72 -3.49
C ARG A 76 -2.50 -2.33 -3.13
N VAL A 77 -1.62 -1.56 -2.51
CA VAL A 77 -1.82 -0.14 -2.25
C VAL A 77 -1.09 0.65 -3.32
N THR A 78 -1.74 1.68 -3.84
CA THR A 78 -1.09 2.72 -4.65
C THR A 78 -1.36 4.09 -4.05
N VAL A 79 -0.28 4.81 -3.76
CA VAL A 79 -0.28 6.21 -3.32
C VAL A 79 0.12 7.07 -4.50
N ARG A 80 -0.59 8.18 -4.74
CA ARG A 80 -0.27 9.15 -5.79
C ARG A 80 -0.18 10.56 -5.20
N ASP A 81 0.89 11.28 -5.53
CA ASP A 81 1.09 12.67 -5.12
C ASP A 81 0.46 13.68 -6.11
N GLU A 82 0.51 14.96 -5.77
CA GLU A 82 -0.01 16.06 -6.60
C GLU A 82 0.70 16.20 -7.96
N SER A 83 1.98 15.83 -8.01
CA SER A 83 2.80 15.83 -9.22
C SER A 83 2.50 14.65 -10.14
N GLY A 84 1.67 13.71 -9.68
CA GLY A 84 1.30 12.51 -10.41
C GLY A 84 2.26 11.33 -10.25
N ASN A 85 3.30 11.46 -9.43
CA ASN A 85 4.18 10.37 -9.06
C ASN A 85 3.43 9.36 -8.20
N ARG A 86 3.94 8.13 -8.16
CA ARG A 86 3.27 7.02 -7.50
C ARG A 86 4.22 6.18 -6.66
N ALA A 87 3.67 5.57 -5.63
CA ALA A 87 4.26 4.46 -4.91
C ALA A 87 3.31 3.27 -4.90
N TRP A 88 3.88 2.08 -5.01
CA TRP A 88 3.16 0.81 -5.08
C TRP A 88 3.70 -0.13 -4.02
N SER A 89 2.81 -0.66 -3.18
CA SER A 89 3.16 -1.80 -2.34
C SER A 89 3.40 -3.05 -3.19
N ASN A 90 4.15 -4.00 -2.61
CA ASN A 90 4.07 -5.38 -3.05
C ASN A 90 2.67 -5.97 -2.78
N PRO A 91 2.33 -7.15 -3.35
CA PRO A 91 1.11 -7.87 -3.00
C PRO A 91 1.02 -8.10 -1.49
N ILE A 92 -0.14 -7.77 -0.90
CA ILE A 92 -0.47 -8.00 0.49
C ILE A 92 -1.53 -9.09 0.53
N TRP A 93 -1.27 -10.16 1.26
CA TRP A 93 -2.23 -11.24 1.48
C TRP A 93 -2.92 -11.04 2.83
N PHE A 94 -4.14 -11.53 2.95
CA PHE A 94 -4.86 -11.62 4.21
C PHE A 94 -4.61 -13.04 4.75
N ASP A 95 -4.08 -13.14 5.96
CA ASP A 95 -3.84 -14.42 6.65
C ASP A 95 -5.14 -15.02 7.22
#